data_AF-A0A318KUS3-F1
#
_entry.id   AF-A0A318KUS3-F1
#
_cell.length_a   1.000
_cell.length_b   1.000
_cell.length_c   1.000
_cell.angle_alpha   90.00
_cell.angle_beta   90.00
_cell.angle_gamma   90.00
#
_symmetry.space_group_name_H-M   'P 1'
#
loop_
_entity.id
_entity.type
_entity.pdbx_description
1 polymer ?
#
loop_
_entity_poly.entity_id
_entity_poly.type
_entity_poly.pdbx_seq_one_letter_code
_entity_poly.pdbx_strand_id
1 'polypeptide(L)'
;MQPFVLHVTGDFACFTRPEMKVERVSYDVITPSAARAIFESILWKPAIRWQIRRIDVLAPIRWTTLRRNELAGKLSLASVHSAMRHGVGQLAQYIEEERQQRASLLLRDVAYRLYADFSLTERAGPDDSLVKFAEMFRRRASRGQCVNQPYLGCREFAADVSLASPDQAAPPCPPALRGEYPLGWMLYDLDFTQADDPRPRFYRPVMRDGVIHVPDWQSEEVLG
;
A
#
# COMPACT_ATOMS: atom_id res chain seq x y z
N MET A 1 20.78 -12.01 0.39
CA MET A 1 20.46 -11.58 1.78
C MET A 1 19.13 -12.20 2.14
N GLN A 2 18.94 -12.74 3.35
CA GLN A 2 17.60 -13.23 3.75
C GLN A 2 16.60 -12.06 3.74
N PRO A 3 15.35 -12.27 3.30
CA PRO A 3 14.34 -11.22 3.26
C PRO A 3 13.97 -10.75 4.67
N PHE A 4 13.59 -9.50 4.79
CA PHE A 4 12.93 -8.96 5.98
C PHE A 4 11.47 -9.39 6.01
N VAL A 5 10.98 -9.66 7.21
CA VAL A 5 9.61 -10.12 7.41
C VAL A 5 8.90 -9.22 8.39
N LEU A 6 7.77 -8.67 7.98
CA LEU A 6 6.89 -7.87 8.83
C LEU A 6 5.58 -8.60 9.05
N HIS A 7 5.14 -8.69 10.29
CA HIS A 7 3.75 -9.02 10.61
C HIS A 7 2.96 -7.71 10.69
N VAL A 8 1.90 -7.63 9.90
CA VAL A 8 1.08 -6.43 9.74
C VAL A 8 -0.38 -6.78 10.01
N THR A 9 -1.01 -6.04 10.93
CA THR A 9 -2.44 -6.21 11.23
C THR A 9 -3.16 -4.87 11.17
N GLY A 10 -4.49 -4.93 11.04
CA GLY A 10 -5.33 -3.76 11.24
C GLY A 10 -6.82 -4.08 11.19
N ASP A 11 -7.62 -3.26 11.85
CA ASP A 11 -9.07 -3.44 11.95
C ASP A 11 -9.76 -3.27 10.59
N PHE A 12 -9.23 -2.38 9.75
CA PHE A 12 -9.77 -2.09 8.43
C PHE A 12 -8.64 -1.92 7.40
N ALA A 13 -8.94 -2.17 6.13
CA ALA A 13 -8.04 -1.86 5.02
C ALA A 13 -8.81 -1.50 3.75
N CYS A 14 -8.20 -0.67 2.90
CA CYS A 14 -8.76 -0.31 1.60
C CYS A 14 -7.68 -0.15 0.53
N PHE A 15 -7.39 -1.25 -0.16
CA PHE A 15 -6.50 -1.27 -1.30
C PHE A 15 -7.31 -0.96 -2.56
N THR A 16 -7.59 0.32 -2.79
CA THR A 16 -8.59 0.76 -3.78
C THR A 16 -8.30 0.23 -5.19
N ARG A 17 -9.29 -0.43 -5.79
CA ARG A 17 -9.30 -0.81 -7.21
C ARG A 17 -9.32 0.43 -8.10
N PRO A 18 -8.35 0.62 -9.02
CA PRO A 18 -8.27 1.82 -9.86
C PRO A 18 -9.52 2.10 -10.70
N GLU A 19 -10.26 1.06 -11.08
CA GLU A 19 -11.50 1.10 -11.85
C GLU A 19 -12.71 1.61 -11.03
N MET A 20 -12.66 1.54 -9.71
CA MET A 20 -13.75 1.90 -8.79
C MET A 20 -13.30 2.97 -7.79
N LYS A 21 -12.87 4.13 -8.29
CA LYS A 21 -12.35 5.23 -7.45
C LYS A 21 -13.43 6.09 -6.80
N VAL A 22 -14.62 6.18 -7.40
CA VAL A 22 -15.73 7.02 -6.90
C VAL A 22 -16.40 6.35 -5.70
N GLU A 23 -16.81 5.09 -5.86
CA GLU A 23 -17.21 4.21 -4.76
C GLU A 23 -16.06 3.26 -4.50
N ARG A 24 -15.27 3.54 -3.45
CA ARG A 24 -14.01 2.82 -3.22
C ARG A 24 -14.29 1.36 -2.92
N VAL A 25 -13.80 0.48 -3.79
CA VAL A 25 -13.81 -0.97 -3.55
C VAL A 25 -12.37 -1.43 -3.35
N SER A 26 -12.09 -2.07 -2.21
CA SER A 26 -10.78 -2.65 -1.97
C SER A 26 -10.54 -3.87 -2.87
N TYR A 27 -9.28 -4.15 -3.19
CA TYR A 27 -8.85 -5.50 -3.54
C TYR A 27 -9.05 -6.43 -2.33
N ASP A 28 -9.10 -7.72 -2.62
CA ASP A 28 -9.35 -8.77 -1.63
C ASP A 28 -8.17 -8.93 -0.65
N VAL A 29 -6.98 -8.51 -1.06
CA VAL A 29 -5.72 -8.57 -0.31
C VAL A 29 -4.85 -7.33 -0.60
N ILE A 30 -3.82 -7.13 0.23
CA ILE A 30 -2.83 -6.05 0.05
C ILE A 30 -2.10 -6.16 -1.29
N THR A 31 -1.91 -5.01 -1.97
CA THR A 31 -1.12 -4.94 -3.21
C THR A 31 0.38 -4.87 -2.90
N PRO A 32 1.26 -5.31 -3.81
CA PRO A 32 2.71 -5.15 -3.64
C PRO A 32 3.11 -3.69 -3.40
N SER A 33 2.49 -2.74 -4.08
CA SER A 33 2.65 -1.30 -3.87
C SER A 33 2.38 -0.87 -2.43
N ALA A 34 1.23 -1.27 -1.87
CA ALA A 34 0.86 -0.92 -0.49
C ALA A 34 1.77 -1.61 0.53
N ALA A 35 2.16 -2.86 0.27
CA ALA A 35 3.12 -3.57 1.09
C ALA A 35 4.49 -2.86 1.09
N ARG A 36 4.99 -2.43 -0.08
CA ARG A 36 6.25 -1.67 -0.21
C ARG A 36 6.21 -0.39 0.63
N ALA A 37 5.11 0.36 0.57
CA ALA A 37 4.93 1.59 1.33
C ALA A 37 5.03 1.37 2.86
N ILE A 38 4.66 0.19 3.38
CA ILE A 38 4.83 -0.15 4.80
C ILE A 38 6.31 -0.27 5.17
N PHE A 39 7.12 -0.95 4.35
CA PHE A 39 8.57 -1.02 4.56
C PHE A 39 9.23 0.36 4.47
N GLU A 40 8.81 1.17 3.49
CA GLU A 40 9.30 2.54 3.29
C GLU A 40 8.96 3.46 4.46
N SER A 41 7.77 3.29 5.05
CA SER A 41 7.36 4.04 6.23
C SER A 41 8.27 3.79 7.44
N ILE A 42 8.93 2.63 7.52
CA ILE A 42 9.94 2.33 8.55
C ILE A 42 11.31 2.90 8.14
N LEU A 43 11.76 2.60 6.92
CA LEU A 43 13.00 3.12 6.36
C LEU A 43 12.88 3.31 4.85
N TRP A 44 13.00 4.56 4.44
CA TRP A 44 13.19 4.94 3.04
C TRP A 44 14.38 5.89 2.91
N LYS A 45 15.16 5.67 1.84
CA LYS A 45 16.21 6.55 1.36
C LYS A 45 16.22 6.48 -0.17
N PRO A 46 16.59 7.56 -0.89
CA PRO A 46 16.76 7.49 -2.34
C PRO A 46 17.73 6.41 -2.81
N ALA A 47 18.71 6.06 -1.96
CA ALA A 47 19.74 5.05 -2.21
C ALA A 47 19.25 3.60 -2.16
N ILE A 48 18.02 3.33 -1.69
CA ILE A 48 17.46 1.97 -1.61
C ILE A 48 16.10 1.87 -2.29
N ARG A 49 15.81 0.69 -2.84
CA ARG A 49 14.48 0.34 -3.35
C ARG A 49 14.04 -0.98 -2.76
N TRP A 50 12.88 -0.96 -2.09
CA TRP A 50 12.24 -2.16 -1.54
C TRP A 50 11.55 -2.97 -2.63
N GLN A 51 11.68 -4.29 -2.56
CA GLN A 51 11.04 -5.25 -3.44
C GLN A 51 10.28 -6.28 -2.60
N ILE A 52 8.97 -6.36 -2.80
CA ILE A 52 8.14 -7.38 -2.17
C ILE A 52 8.36 -8.71 -2.91
N ARG A 53 8.58 -9.78 -2.14
CA ARG A 53 8.83 -11.13 -2.67
C ARG A 53 7.66 -12.08 -2.43
N ARG A 54 6.99 -11.91 -1.30
CA ARG A 54 5.92 -12.82 -0.85
C ARG A 54 4.99 -12.12 0.12
N ILE A 55 3.72 -12.46 0.04
CA ILE A 55 2.65 -11.98 0.93
C ILE A 55 1.93 -13.23 1.44
N ASP A 56 1.93 -13.44 2.75
CA ASP A 56 1.08 -14.44 3.39
C ASP A 56 -0.14 -13.73 3.98
N VAL A 57 -1.32 -14.19 3.61
CA VAL A 57 -2.61 -13.74 4.15
C VAL A 57 -2.95 -14.63 5.34
N LEU A 58 -3.05 -14.02 6.52
CA LEU A 58 -3.18 -14.73 7.79
C LEU A 58 -4.60 -14.72 8.35
N ALA A 59 -5.49 -13.90 7.78
CA ALA A 59 -6.89 -13.78 8.20
C ALA A 59 -7.84 -14.02 7.02
N PRO A 60 -9.02 -14.63 7.25
CA PRO A 60 -10.04 -14.78 6.21
C PRO A 60 -10.43 -13.43 5.60
N ILE A 61 -10.68 -13.40 4.30
CA ILE A 61 -11.13 -12.20 3.59
C ILE A 61 -12.55 -11.86 4.04
N ARG A 62 -12.70 -10.73 4.74
CA ARG A 62 -13.97 -10.23 5.26
C ARG A 62 -14.18 -8.81 4.82
N TRP A 63 -15.40 -8.52 4.40
CA TRP A 63 -15.79 -7.21 3.90
C TRP A 63 -16.66 -6.46 4.91
N THR A 64 -16.59 -5.13 4.88
CA THR A 64 -17.51 -4.24 5.55
C THR A 64 -17.80 -3.03 4.68
N THR A 65 -18.95 -2.40 4.89
CA THR A 65 -19.33 -1.17 4.19
C THR A 65 -19.24 0.02 5.14
N LEU A 66 -18.55 1.06 4.70
CA LEU A 66 -18.48 2.33 5.42
C LEU A 66 -19.01 3.44 4.51
N ARG A 67 -19.91 4.29 5.01
CA ARG A 67 -20.41 5.46 4.29
C ARG A 67 -19.87 6.73 4.94
N ARG A 68 -19.28 7.60 4.13
CA ARG A 68 -18.65 8.85 4.57
C ARG A 68 -19.19 10.03 3.80
N ASN A 69 -19.24 11.18 4.46
CA ASN A 69 -19.40 12.46 3.78
C ASN A 69 -18.01 12.90 3.29
N GLU A 70 -17.84 13.00 1.98
CA GLU A 70 -16.64 13.53 1.32
C GLU A 70 -17.01 14.80 0.53
N LEU A 71 -16.03 15.65 0.22
CA LEU A 71 -16.23 16.77 -0.70
C LEU A 71 -16.55 16.25 -2.10
N ALA A 72 -17.59 16.80 -2.74
CA ALA A 72 -18.01 16.40 -4.07
C ALA A 72 -16.97 16.73 -5.15
N GLY A 73 -16.22 17.83 -4.98
CA GLY A 73 -15.26 18.30 -5.97
C GLY A 73 -14.17 19.19 -5.38
N LYS A 74 -13.38 19.79 -6.27
CA LYS A 74 -12.40 20.84 -5.96
C LYS A 74 -12.91 22.15 -6.56
N LEU A 75 -12.49 23.28 -5.98
CA LEU A 75 -12.74 24.59 -6.57
C LEU A 75 -12.28 24.63 -8.03
N SER A 76 -13.14 25.19 -8.89
CA SER A 76 -12.81 25.34 -10.31
C SER A 76 -11.72 26.40 -10.50
N LEU A 77 -10.80 26.18 -11.45
CA LEU A 77 -9.78 27.17 -11.82
C LEU A 77 -10.41 28.50 -12.27
N ALA A 78 -11.58 28.45 -12.91
CA ALA A 78 -12.32 29.64 -13.32
C ALA A 78 -12.73 30.51 -12.13
N SER A 79 -13.25 29.89 -11.06
CA SER A 79 -13.60 30.59 -9.81
C SER A 79 -12.38 31.24 -9.18
N VAL A 80 -11.23 30.53 -9.19
CA VAL A 80 -9.96 31.08 -8.68
C VAL A 80 -9.49 32.28 -9.51
N HIS A 81 -9.49 32.17 -10.84
CA HIS A 81 -9.07 33.25 -11.74
C HIS A 81 -9.97 34.48 -11.62
N SER A 82 -11.27 34.27 -11.44
CA SER A 82 -12.23 35.36 -11.21
C SER A 82 -11.92 36.09 -9.90
N ALA A 83 -11.73 35.37 -8.80
CA ALA A 83 -11.37 35.95 -7.50
C ALA A 83 -10.05 36.74 -7.56
N MET A 84 -9.05 36.22 -8.27
CA MET A 84 -7.78 36.93 -8.50
C MET A 84 -7.95 38.22 -9.29
N ARG A 85 -8.79 38.21 -10.35
CA ARG A 85 -9.02 39.38 -11.21
C ARG A 85 -9.78 40.49 -10.48
N HIS A 86 -10.77 40.12 -9.68
CA HIS A 86 -11.67 41.07 -9.04
C HIS A 86 -11.23 41.46 -7.61
N GLY A 87 -10.21 40.80 -7.06
CA GLY A 87 -9.73 41.02 -5.69
C GLY A 87 -10.70 40.55 -4.60
N VAL A 88 -11.84 39.99 -4.99
CA VAL A 88 -12.90 39.46 -4.13
C VAL A 88 -13.45 38.17 -4.74
N GLY A 89 -13.73 37.17 -3.91
CA GLY A 89 -14.33 35.91 -4.35
C GLY A 89 -14.26 34.84 -3.27
N GLN A 90 -15.15 33.84 -3.36
CA GLN A 90 -15.20 32.73 -2.42
C GLN A 90 -14.20 31.64 -2.83
N LEU A 91 -13.08 31.58 -2.12
CA LEU A 91 -12.03 30.55 -2.25
C LEU A 91 -12.14 29.50 -1.14
N ALA A 92 -13.36 29.19 -0.71
CA ALA A 92 -13.66 28.18 0.29
C ALA A 92 -14.78 27.28 -0.22
N GLN A 93 -14.64 25.98 -0.02
CA GLN A 93 -15.71 25.01 -0.18
C GLN A 93 -16.17 24.58 1.21
N TYR A 94 -17.46 24.74 1.48
CA TYR A 94 -18.08 24.28 2.72
C TYR A 94 -18.69 22.90 2.50
N ILE A 95 -18.37 21.96 3.39
CA ILE A 95 -18.84 20.58 3.28
C ILE A 95 -20.37 20.50 3.38
N GLU A 96 -21.00 21.43 4.09
CA GLU A 96 -22.44 21.54 4.26
C GLU A 96 -23.16 21.79 2.93
N GLU A 97 -22.52 22.50 2.01
CA GLU A 97 -23.06 22.91 0.71
C GLU A 97 -22.73 21.89 -0.39
N GLU A 98 -21.53 21.28 -0.35
CA GLU A 98 -21.02 20.38 -1.39
C GLU A 98 -20.66 18.97 -0.87
N ARG A 99 -21.47 18.43 0.07
CA ARG A 99 -21.29 17.04 0.54
C ARG A 99 -21.73 16.02 -0.49
N GLN A 100 -20.89 15.01 -0.69
CA GLN A 100 -21.26 13.76 -1.34
C GLN A 100 -21.11 12.60 -0.35
N GLN A 101 -22.12 11.72 -0.30
CA GLN A 101 -22.02 10.49 0.48
C GLN A 101 -21.46 9.38 -0.38
N ARG A 102 -20.28 8.91 -0.02
CA ARG A 102 -19.60 7.82 -0.72
C ARG A 102 -19.59 6.58 0.15
N ALA A 103 -20.07 5.49 -0.42
CA ALA A 103 -19.91 4.17 0.16
C ALA A 103 -18.53 3.63 -0.22
N SER A 104 -17.89 2.94 0.72
CA SER A 104 -16.65 2.20 0.48
C SER A 104 -16.85 0.77 0.95
N LEU A 105 -16.47 -0.19 0.10
CA LEU A 105 -16.39 -1.61 0.43
C LEU A 105 -14.95 -1.92 0.85
N LEU A 106 -14.75 -2.03 2.16
CA LEU A 106 -13.46 -2.17 2.84
C LEU A 106 -13.24 -3.61 3.28
N LEU A 107 -11.99 -3.98 3.51
CA LEU A 107 -11.66 -5.18 4.26
C LEU A 107 -11.73 -4.90 5.77
N ARG A 108 -12.01 -5.93 6.57
CA ARG A 108 -11.98 -5.87 8.05
C ARG A 108 -11.21 -7.03 8.66
N ASP A 109 -10.65 -6.82 9.84
CA ASP A 109 -9.87 -7.80 10.61
C ASP A 109 -8.71 -8.41 9.78
N VAL A 110 -7.89 -7.58 9.13
CA VAL A 110 -6.85 -8.07 8.21
C VAL A 110 -5.54 -8.37 8.94
N ALA A 111 -4.85 -9.40 8.48
CA ALA A 111 -3.54 -9.79 8.98
C ALA A 111 -2.69 -10.36 7.84
N TYR A 112 -1.44 -9.90 7.75
CA TYR A 112 -0.50 -10.26 6.70
C TYR A 112 0.90 -10.51 7.25
N ARG A 113 1.63 -11.44 6.62
CA ARG A 113 3.08 -11.54 6.74
C ARG A 113 3.72 -11.11 5.43
N LEU A 114 4.46 -10.01 5.46
CA LEU A 114 5.04 -9.40 4.28
C LEU A 114 6.54 -9.70 4.23
N TYR A 115 7.01 -10.19 3.09
CA TYR A 115 8.41 -10.51 2.85
C TYR A 115 8.98 -9.56 1.81
N ALA A 116 10.05 -8.88 2.17
CA ALA A 116 10.72 -7.95 1.27
C ALA A 116 12.24 -7.97 1.44
N ASP A 117 12.94 -7.72 0.35
CA ASP A 117 14.33 -7.28 0.37
C ASP A 117 14.45 -5.90 -0.25
N PHE A 118 15.66 -5.36 -0.27
CA PHE A 118 15.94 -4.12 -0.98
C PHE A 118 17.29 -4.20 -1.67
N SER A 119 17.42 -3.45 -2.76
CA SER A 119 18.66 -3.23 -3.49
C SER A 119 19.11 -1.78 -3.36
N LEU A 120 20.40 -1.54 -3.62
CA LEU A 120 20.90 -0.18 -3.82
C LEU A 120 20.43 0.35 -5.17
N THR A 121 20.17 1.65 -5.24
CA THR A 121 19.86 2.36 -6.48
C THR A 121 21.11 3.08 -7.00
N GLU A 122 21.02 3.63 -8.21
CA GLU A 122 22.05 4.51 -8.78
C GLU A 122 22.29 5.80 -7.98
N ARG A 123 21.39 6.13 -7.04
CA ARG A 123 21.51 7.29 -6.15
C ARG A 123 22.27 6.99 -4.86
N ALA A 124 22.79 5.77 -4.70
CA ALA A 124 23.60 5.40 -3.54
C ALA A 124 24.94 6.14 -3.54
N GLY A 125 25.27 6.78 -2.42
CA GLY A 125 26.56 7.45 -2.22
C GLY A 125 27.68 6.48 -1.83
N PRO A 126 28.93 6.97 -1.70
CA PRO A 126 30.08 6.14 -1.32
C PRO A 126 29.94 5.51 0.08
N ASP A 127 29.19 6.15 0.98
CA ASP A 127 28.96 5.66 2.35
C ASP A 127 27.68 4.79 2.48
N ASP A 128 27.00 4.49 1.37
CA ASP A 128 25.77 3.73 1.35
C ASP A 128 26.04 2.25 1.06
N SER A 129 25.63 1.39 1.98
CA SER A 129 25.81 -0.05 1.87
C SER A 129 24.55 -0.80 2.29
N LEU A 130 24.36 -2.00 1.73
CA LEU A 130 23.25 -2.87 2.10
C LEU A 130 23.26 -3.19 3.59
N VAL A 131 24.45 -3.41 4.19
CA VAL A 131 24.61 -3.72 5.61
C VAL A 131 24.12 -2.57 6.49
N LYS A 132 24.57 -1.34 6.20
CA LYS A 132 24.15 -0.12 6.91
C LYS A 132 22.63 0.02 6.92
N PHE A 133 21.99 -0.07 5.75
CA PHE A 133 20.55 0.08 5.67
C PHE A 133 19.79 -1.10 6.29
N ALA A 134 20.32 -2.32 6.20
CA ALA A 134 19.74 -3.50 6.83
C ALA A 134 19.72 -3.35 8.36
N GLU A 135 20.83 -2.93 8.96
CA GLU A 135 20.92 -2.67 10.40
C GLU A 135 20.02 -1.51 10.84
N MET A 136 19.97 -0.44 10.06
CA MET A 136 19.04 0.67 10.31
C MET A 136 17.58 0.22 10.30
N PHE A 137 17.17 -0.58 9.32
CA PHE A 137 15.81 -1.10 9.22
C PHE A 137 15.50 -2.02 10.40
N ARG A 138 16.36 -3.00 10.70
CA ARG A 138 16.17 -3.93 11.84
C ARG A 138 15.97 -3.17 13.14
N ARG A 139 16.84 -2.19 13.42
CA ARG A 139 16.77 -1.38 14.64
C ARG A 139 15.47 -0.57 14.74
N ARG A 140 15.00 -0.02 13.62
CA ARG A 140 13.75 0.76 13.60
C ARG A 140 12.54 -0.14 13.76
N ALA A 141 12.45 -1.20 12.95
CA ALA A 141 11.35 -2.15 12.98
C ALA A 141 11.21 -2.85 14.33
N SER A 142 12.32 -3.23 14.98
CA SER A 142 12.27 -3.88 16.31
C SER A 142 11.81 -2.94 17.43
N ARG A 143 11.96 -1.63 17.25
CA ARG A 143 11.52 -0.60 18.21
C ARG A 143 10.17 0.03 17.82
N GLY A 144 9.52 -0.45 16.77
CA GLY A 144 8.29 0.17 16.23
C GLY A 144 8.49 1.59 15.71
N GLN A 145 9.72 1.98 15.37
CA GLN A 145 10.02 3.33 14.87
C GLN A 145 9.71 3.44 13.38
N CYS A 146 8.95 4.46 13.01
CA CYS A 146 8.61 4.79 11.65
C CYS A 146 8.81 6.29 11.38
N VAL A 147 9.04 6.64 10.11
CA VAL A 147 9.09 8.04 9.63
C VAL A 147 7.68 8.64 9.60
N ASN A 148 6.70 7.81 9.25
CA ASN A 148 5.27 8.10 9.29
C ASN A 148 4.54 6.82 9.69
N GLN A 149 3.39 6.94 10.35
CA GLN A 149 2.57 5.78 10.70
C GLN A 149 2.27 4.96 9.43
N PRO A 150 2.64 3.65 9.39
CA PRO A 150 2.22 2.76 8.31
C PRO A 150 0.69 2.64 8.29
N TYR A 151 0.11 2.45 7.11
CA TYR A 151 -1.33 2.39 6.92
C TYR A 151 -1.71 1.38 5.84
N LEU A 152 -2.95 0.88 5.89
CA LEU A 152 -3.48 -0.17 5.03
C LEU A 152 -4.30 0.41 3.88
N GLY A 153 -3.58 0.93 2.89
CA GLY A 153 -4.13 1.47 1.64
C GLY A 153 -4.57 2.94 1.74
N CYS A 154 -5.39 3.30 2.71
CA CYS A 154 -5.78 4.69 2.99
C CYS A 154 -5.27 5.12 4.39
N ARG A 155 -4.93 6.41 4.58
CA ARG A 155 -4.32 6.92 5.83
C ARG A 155 -5.23 6.81 7.04
N GLU A 156 -6.52 6.70 6.82
CA GLU A 156 -7.57 6.47 7.83
C GLU A 156 -7.41 5.12 8.54
N PHE A 157 -6.67 4.18 7.95
CA PHE A 157 -6.51 2.81 8.44
C PHE A 157 -5.06 2.57 8.86
N ALA A 158 -4.72 2.96 10.09
CA ALA A 158 -3.40 2.71 10.64
C ALA A 158 -3.09 1.20 10.68
N ALA A 159 -1.84 0.84 10.37
CA ALA A 159 -1.36 -0.53 10.43
C ALA A 159 -0.51 -0.73 11.69
N ASP A 160 -0.78 -1.81 12.41
CA ASP A 160 0.11 -2.32 13.46
C ASP A 160 1.18 -3.17 12.81
N VAL A 161 2.45 -2.88 13.09
CA VAL A 161 3.59 -3.50 12.41
C VAL A 161 4.61 -4.00 13.42
N SER A 162 5.02 -5.25 13.28
CA SER A 162 6.09 -5.85 14.08
C SER A 162 7.07 -6.63 13.20
N LEU A 163 8.36 -6.58 13.56
CA LEU A 163 9.41 -7.35 12.90
C LEU A 163 9.32 -8.82 13.30
N ALA A 164 9.21 -9.71 12.31
CA ALA A 164 9.23 -11.15 12.51
C ALA A 164 10.57 -11.74 12.05
N SER A 165 10.98 -12.87 12.65
CA SER A 165 12.14 -13.61 12.16
C SER A 165 11.79 -14.31 10.84
N PRO A 166 12.68 -14.34 9.83
CA PRO A 166 12.46 -15.12 8.61
C PRO A 166 12.28 -16.62 8.87
N ASP A 167 12.99 -17.14 9.88
CA ASP A 167 12.99 -18.57 10.24
C ASP A 167 11.80 -18.95 11.14
N GLN A 168 11.07 -17.97 11.66
CA GLN A 168 9.85 -18.24 12.42
C GLN A 168 8.81 -18.86 11.49
N ALA A 169 8.27 -20.02 11.87
CA ALA A 169 7.19 -20.65 11.14
C ALA A 169 6.01 -19.68 10.98
N ALA A 170 5.46 -19.59 9.77
CA ALA A 170 4.25 -18.81 9.55
C ALA A 170 3.11 -19.42 10.37
N PRO A 171 2.17 -18.59 10.87
CA PRO A 171 0.92 -19.11 11.40
C PRO A 171 0.28 -20.06 10.38
N PRO A 172 -0.38 -21.14 10.83
CA PRO A 172 -1.02 -22.07 9.92
C PRO A 172 -2.04 -21.35 9.05
N CYS A 173 -2.12 -21.72 7.78
CA CYS A 173 -3.09 -21.18 6.85
C CYS A 173 -4.52 -21.35 7.41
N PRO A 174 -5.30 -20.27 7.53
CA PRO A 174 -6.70 -20.35 7.93
C PRO A 174 -7.47 -21.31 7.02
N PRO A 175 -8.37 -22.17 7.55
CA PRO A 175 -9.14 -23.10 6.73
C PRO A 175 -9.87 -22.44 5.54
N ALA A 176 -10.33 -21.20 5.73
CA ALA A 176 -11.01 -20.41 4.71
C ALA A 176 -10.13 -19.96 3.53
N LEU A 177 -8.80 -20.10 3.63
CA LEU A 177 -7.82 -19.72 2.61
C LEU A 177 -7.08 -20.93 2.02
N ARG A 178 -7.49 -22.16 2.34
CA ARG A 178 -6.90 -23.39 1.81
C ARG A 178 -7.29 -23.62 0.35
N GLY A 179 -6.36 -24.10 -0.46
CA GLY A 179 -6.53 -24.31 -1.89
C GLY A 179 -6.02 -23.13 -2.73
N GLU A 180 -6.40 -23.13 -4.01
CA GLU A 180 -6.00 -22.09 -4.97
C GLU A 180 -7.12 -21.06 -5.19
N TYR A 181 -6.79 -19.78 -5.03
CA TYR A 181 -7.69 -18.63 -5.23
C TYR A 181 -7.09 -17.68 -6.27
N PRO A 182 -7.57 -17.71 -7.52
CA PRO A 182 -7.20 -16.70 -8.51
C PRO A 182 -7.80 -15.35 -8.12
N LEU A 183 -6.96 -14.34 -7.85
CA LEU A 183 -7.41 -13.01 -7.39
C LEU A 183 -7.75 -12.05 -8.54
N GLY A 184 -7.57 -12.51 -9.79
CA GLY A 184 -7.74 -11.68 -10.98
C GLY A 184 -6.61 -10.69 -11.17
N TRP A 185 -6.83 -9.67 -11.99
CA TRP A 185 -5.86 -8.59 -12.19
C TRP A 185 -5.81 -7.70 -10.95
N MET A 186 -4.60 -7.47 -10.45
CA MET A 186 -4.33 -6.62 -9.30
C MET A 186 -3.26 -5.59 -9.65
N LEU A 187 -3.39 -4.41 -9.06
CA LEU A 187 -2.32 -3.40 -9.10
C LEU A 187 -1.06 -4.03 -8.50
N TYR A 188 0.01 -4.06 -9.30
CA TYR A 188 1.34 -4.44 -8.83
C TYR A 188 1.97 -3.23 -8.14
N ASP A 189 2.26 -2.18 -8.91
CA ASP A 189 2.81 -0.92 -8.43
C ASP A 189 2.65 0.20 -9.48
N LEU A 190 3.07 1.41 -9.14
CA LEU A 190 3.19 2.52 -10.07
C LEU A 190 4.64 2.60 -10.60
N ASP A 191 4.79 2.76 -11.91
CA ASP A 191 6.06 3.12 -12.53
C ASP A 191 6.27 4.63 -12.45
N PHE A 192 7.34 5.04 -11.78
CA PHE A 192 7.72 6.44 -11.58
C PHE A 192 8.89 6.87 -12.50
N THR A 193 9.19 6.12 -13.56
CA THR A 193 10.18 6.53 -14.58
C THR A 193 9.87 7.91 -15.15
N GLN A 194 8.59 8.21 -15.41
CA GLN A 194 8.07 9.54 -15.69
C GLN A 194 7.34 10.06 -14.44
N ALA A 195 7.99 10.97 -13.71
CA ALA A 195 7.50 11.41 -12.39
C ALA A 195 6.19 12.20 -12.45
N ASP A 196 5.89 12.81 -13.59
CA ASP A 196 4.69 13.60 -13.89
C ASP A 196 3.50 12.76 -14.39
N ASP A 197 3.76 11.55 -14.92
CA ASP A 197 2.76 10.60 -15.40
C ASP A 197 3.04 9.18 -14.87
N PRO A 198 2.86 8.93 -13.55
CA PRO A 198 3.13 7.61 -12.99
C PRO A 198 2.15 6.56 -13.52
N ARG A 199 2.66 5.54 -14.22
CA ARG A 199 1.83 4.54 -14.90
C ARG A 199 1.58 3.31 -14.04
N PRO A 200 0.32 2.85 -13.90
CA PRO A 200 0.04 1.64 -13.13
C PRO A 200 0.46 0.39 -13.89
N ARG A 201 1.18 -0.50 -13.21
CA ARG A 201 1.47 -1.86 -13.66
C ARG A 201 0.63 -2.86 -12.87
N PHE A 202 0.29 -3.97 -13.51
CA PHE A 202 -0.62 -4.99 -13.02
C PHE A 202 -0.01 -6.38 -13.15
N TYR A 203 -0.51 -7.30 -12.34
CA TYR A 203 -0.18 -8.72 -12.40
C TYR A 203 -1.42 -9.55 -12.04
N ARG A 204 -1.37 -10.86 -12.28
CA ARG A 204 -2.50 -11.77 -12.04
C ARG A 204 -2.14 -12.83 -10.98
N PRO A 205 -2.12 -12.47 -9.69
CA PRO A 205 -1.73 -13.40 -8.64
C PRO A 205 -2.75 -14.53 -8.46
N VAL A 206 -2.21 -15.70 -8.11
CA VAL A 206 -2.96 -16.82 -7.54
C VAL A 206 -2.49 -17.01 -6.12
N MET A 207 -3.42 -16.92 -5.15
CA MET A 207 -3.14 -17.22 -3.76
C MET A 207 -3.29 -18.73 -3.53
N ARG A 208 -2.26 -19.37 -2.99
CA ARG A 208 -2.25 -20.82 -2.69
C ARG A 208 -2.04 -21.02 -1.21
N ASP A 209 -3.02 -21.58 -0.52
CA ASP A 209 -2.99 -21.78 0.92
C ASP A 209 -2.60 -20.50 1.69
N GLY A 210 -3.20 -19.36 1.31
CA GLY A 210 -2.92 -18.05 1.88
C GLY A 210 -1.62 -17.39 1.41
N VAL A 211 -0.81 -18.04 0.58
CA VAL A 211 0.47 -17.52 0.11
C VAL A 211 0.35 -16.94 -1.29
N ILE A 212 0.89 -15.74 -1.49
CA ILE A 212 1.03 -15.07 -2.78
C ILE A 212 2.51 -14.83 -3.03
N HIS A 213 3.02 -15.41 -4.12
CA HIS A 213 4.35 -15.09 -4.64
C HIS A 213 4.27 -13.83 -5.49
N VAL A 214 5.12 -12.86 -5.19
CA VAL A 214 5.17 -11.59 -5.91
C VAL A 214 6.33 -11.68 -6.89
N PRO A 215 6.08 -11.61 -8.22
CA PRO A 215 7.14 -11.69 -9.21
C PRO A 215 8.04 -10.46 -9.11
N ASP A 216 9.25 -10.55 -9.67
CA ASP A 216 10.15 -9.39 -9.75
C ASP A 216 9.55 -8.30 -10.65
N TRP A 217 9.90 -7.03 -10.41
CA TRP A 217 9.46 -5.89 -11.21
C TRP A 217 9.72 -6.06 -12.71
N GLN A 218 10.81 -6.74 -13.07
CA GLN A 218 11.20 -6.98 -14.46
C GLN A 218 10.61 -8.27 -15.07
N SER A 219 9.78 -9.01 -14.32
CA SER A 219 9.16 -10.25 -14.83
C SER A 219 8.13 -9.95 -15.92
N GLU A 220 8.01 -10.88 -16.89
CA GLU A 220 6.99 -10.87 -17.94
C GLU A 220 5.56 -10.97 -17.38
N GLU A 221 5.41 -11.47 -16.14
CA GLU A 221 4.13 -11.52 -15.43
C GLU A 221 3.58 -10.14 -15.03
N VAL A 222 4.44 -9.12 -15.03
CA VAL A 222 4.09 -7.74 -14.67
C VAL A 222 3.86 -6.93 -15.95
N LEU A 223 2.62 -6.53 -16.20
CA LEU A 223 2.20 -5.84 -17.42
C LEU A 223 1.81 -4.39 -17.15
N GLY A 224 1.92 -3.55 -18.17
CA GLY A 224 1.57 -2.11 -18.13
C GLY A 224 2.76 -1.22 -18.42
#